data_AF-A0A9E2AYQ9-F1
#
_entry.id   AF-A0A9E2AYQ9-F1
#
_cell.length_a   1.000
_cell.length_b   1.000
_cell.length_c   1.000
_cell.angle_alpha   90.00
_cell.angle_beta   90.00
_cell.angle_gamma   90.00
#
_symmetry.space_group_name_H-M   'P 1'
#
loop_
_entity.id
_entity.type
_entity.pdbx_description
1 polymer ?
#
loop_
_entity_poly.entity_id
_entity_poly.type
_entity_poly.pdbx_seq_one_letter_code
_entity_poly.pdbx_strand_id
1 'polypeptide(L)'
;LDGISTLISTHPEKFRSMGGPDASVPFGTIFTGMMLVQLFYWGTNQAIIQRALGAKNLKEGQKGLLLASFIKILGPLIVVLPGVIAFHMYGGTLDNPDEAYPMLVTKVLPATLVGFFAAVLFGAILSSFNSALNSSVTLFGVDIYKSHFKNDATEKQTVKAGKTFGIILAILSMCIAPLIANAPDGLFGYLQEVNGCYSIPILTIIVVGYLTKRVPAIAAKIAIVSGVILYSISQFILKPFVVGDENYPHFLHVMAILFVFNVLIMLIIGRLYPAKQVYIQNYTEQVDITPWKHLNSVGIGICVRVIGIYIYFA
;
A
#
# COMPACT_ATOMS: atom_id res chain seq x y z
N LEU A 1 15.46 -31.82 12.73
CA LEU A 1 15.47 -30.37 13.06
C LEU A 1 16.16 -29.57 11.94
N ASP A 2 16.40 -30.22 10.80
CA ASP A 2 17.35 -29.76 9.78
C ASP A 2 16.67 -29.03 8.62
N GLY A 3 15.35 -28.81 8.68
CA GLY A 3 14.59 -28.21 7.58
C GLY A 3 15.07 -26.81 7.21
N ILE A 4 15.36 -25.96 8.20
CA ILE A 4 15.89 -24.61 7.96
C ILE A 4 17.30 -24.70 7.35
N SER A 5 18.17 -25.57 7.87
CA SER A 5 19.50 -25.76 7.29
C SER A 5 19.43 -26.25 5.86
N THR A 6 18.52 -27.18 5.53
CA THR A 6 18.29 -27.66 4.17
C THR A 6 17.83 -26.53 3.25
N LEU A 7 16.89 -25.69 3.68
CA LEU A 7 16.44 -24.56 2.85
C LEU A 7 17.57 -23.57 2.58
N ILE A 8 18.34 -23.22 3.61
CA ILE A 8 19.46 -22.28 3.48
C ILE A 8 20.58 -22.87 2.61
N SER A 9 20.87 -24.17 2.72
CA SER A 9 21.91 -24.80 1.92
C SER A 9 21.50 -25.03 0.47
N THR A 10 20.21 -25.30 0.22
CA THR A 10 19.71 -25.67 -1.12
C THR A 10 19.27 -24.45 -1.92
N HIS A 11 18.72 -23.44 -1.24
CA HIS A 11 18.22 -22.19 -1.85
C HIS A 11 18.76 -20.95 -1.14
N PRO A 12 20.09 -20.79 -0.98
CA PRO A 12 20.69 -19.65 -0.28
C PRO A 12 20.25 -18.31 -0.89
N GLU A 13 20.02 -18.25 -2.20
CA GLU A 13 19.56 -17.07 -2.92
C GLU A 13 18.19 -16.56 -2.46
N LYS A 14 17.30 -17.44 -1.96
CA LYS A 14 15.98 -17.06 -1.46
C LYS A 14 16.03 -16.42 -0.07
N PHE A 15 17.16 -16.53 0.63
CA PHE A 15 17.40 -15.90 1.93
C PHE A 15 18.21 -14.62 1.83
N ARG A 16 18.63 -14.21 0.63
CA ARG A 16 19.35 -12.95 0.44
C ARG A 16 18.38 -11.77 0.51
N SER A 17 18.55 -10.89 1.49
CA SER A 17 17.70 -9.70 1.67
C SER A 17 17.95 -8.62 0.61
N MET A 18 19.13 -8.62 0.00
CA MET A 18 19.45 -7.80 -1.16
C MET A 18 19.26 -8.67 -2.41
N GLY A 19 18.01 -8.76 -2.88
CA GLY A 19 17.66 -9.52 -4.08
C GLY A 19 18.38 -9.03 -5.34
N GLY A 20 18.36 -9.85 -6.39
CA GLY A 20 18.94 -9.51 -7.70
C GLY A 20 18.11 -8.48 -8.49
N PRO A 21 18.58 -8.07 -9.68
CA PRO A 21 17.84 -7.17 -10.58
C PRO A 21 16.45 -7.69 -10.98
N ASP A 22 16.31 -9.01 -11.07
CA ASP A 22 15.08 -9.69 -11.49
C ASP A 22 14.11 -9.96 -10.31
N ALA A 23 14.43 -9.49 -9.11
CA ALA A 23 13.53 -9.61 -7.98
C ALA A 23 12.29 -8.73 -8.20
N SER A 24 11.11 -9.16 -7.71
CA SER A 24 9.87 -8.37 -7.81
C SER A 24 9.95 -6.99 -7.15
N VAL A 25 10.88 -6.81 -6.21
CA VAL A 25 11.26 -5.53 -5.63
C VAL A 25 12.79 -5.48 -5.55
N PRO A 26 13.48 -4.99 -6.59
CA PRO A 26 14.94 -4.89 -6.59
C PRO A 26 15.42 -3.98 -5.46
N PHE A 27 16.57 -4.29 -4.84
CA PHE A 27 17.04 -3.57 -3.64
C PHE A 27 17.12 -2.04 -3.82
N GLY A 28 17.58 -1.57 -4.97
CA GLY A 28 17.65 -0.14 -5.29
C GLY A 28 16.29 0.57 -5.25
N THR A 29 15.20 -0.15 -5.52
CA THR A 29 13.84 0.41 -5.52
C THR A 29 13.33 0.74 -4.11
N ILE A 30 13.93 0.15 -3.08
CA ILE A 30 13.64 0.46 -1.67
C ILE A 30 13.85 1.96 -1.40
N PHE A 31 14.90 2.53 -1.97
CA PHE A 31 15.30 3.92 -1.78
C PHE A 31 14.68 4.89 -2.79
N THR A 32 13.88 4.39 -3.74
CA THR A 32 13.20 5.21 -4.75
C THR A 32 11.68 5.12 -4.55
N GLY A 33 10.97 4.32 -5.34
CA GLY A 33 9.52 4.24 -5.33
C GLY A 33 8.93 3.50 -4.14
N MET A 34 9.61 2.47 -3.63
CA MET A 34 9.00 1.65 -2.59
C MET A 34 8.79 2.44 -1.30
N MET A 35 9.76 3.28 -0.91
CA MET A 35 9.57 4.19 0.23
C MET A 35 8.35 5.10 0.05
N LEU A 36 8.15 5.64 -1.17
CA LEU A 36 7.01 6.49 -1.49
C LEU A 36 5.70 5.71 -1.41
N VAL A 37 5.65 4.50 -1.97
CA VAL A 37 4.47 3.63 -1.89
C VAL A 37 4.10 3.33 -0.43
N GLN A 38 5.10 3.08 0.42
CA GLN A 38 4.86 2.84 1.84
C GLN A 38 4.37 4.09 2.58
N LEU A 39 4.93 5.27 2.30
CA LEU A 39 4.45 6.54 2.86
C LEU A 39 3.00 6.83 2.42
N PHE A 40 2.67 6.57 1.16
CA PHE A 40 1.29 6.63 0.67
C PHE A 40 0.40 5.65 1.45
N TYR A 41 0.74 4.37 1.43
CA TYR A 41 -0.09 3.33 2.04
C TYR A 41 -0.35 3.57 3.53
N TRP A 42 0.68 3.88 4.33
CA TRP A 42 0.51 4.08 5.77
C TRP A 42 0.02 5.48 6.14
N GLY A 43 0.37 6.48 5.34
CA GLY A 43 0.09 7.89 5.63
C GLY A 43 -1.20 8.42 5.03
N THR A 44 -1.82 7.71 4.07
CA THR A 44 -2.98 8.22 3.31
C THR A 44 -4.13 7.21 3.19
N ASN A 45 -3.94 5.94 3.57
CA ASN A 45 -5.01 4.94 3.48
C ASN A 45 -6.09 5.18 4.53
N GLN A 46 -7.31 5.41 4.05
CA GLN A 46 -8.45 5.77 4.88
C GLN A 46 -8.75 4.75 5.98
N ALA A 47 -8.66 3.45 5.69
CA ALA A 47 -8.95 2.41 6.68
C ALA A 47 -7.93 2.39 7.83
N ILE A 48 -6.68 2.79 7.56
CA ILE A 48 -5.61 2.86 8.55
C ILE A 48 -5.71 4.15 9.35
N ILE A 49 -5.85 5.28 8.65
CA ILE A 49 -5.98 6.61 9.28
C ILE A 49 -7.18 6.66 10.21
N GLN A 50 -8.33 6.12 9.81
CA GLN A 50 -9.52 6.10 10.68
C GLN A 50 -9.29 5.36 12.00
N ARG A 51 -8.50 4.28 11.99
CA ARG A 51 -8.14 3.58 13.25
C ARG A 51 -7.20 4.42 14.11
N ALA A 52 -6.28 5.15 13.50
CA ALA A 52 -5.40 6.08 14.21
C ALA A 52 -6.18 7.27 14.79
N LEU A 53 -7.13 7.84 14.03
CA LEU A 53 -8.00 8.93 14.47
C LEU A 53 -9.02 8.48 15.54
N GLY A 54 -9.40 7.21 15.53
CA GLY A 54 -10.24 6.60 16.57
C GLY A 54 -9.50 6.29 17.87
N ALA A 55 -8.19 6.54 17.94
CA ALA A 55 -7.44 6.38 19.18
C ALA A 55 -7.84 7.43 20.22
N LYS A 56 -7.70 7.09 21.50
CA LYS A 56 -8.05 7.97 22.63
C LYS A 56 -7.31 9.33 22.60
N ASN A 57 -6.05 9.32 22.17
CA ASN A 57 -5.17 10.48 22.05
C ASN A 57 -3.95 10.11 21.19
N LEU A 58 -3.12 11.10 20.83
CA LEU A 58 -1.95 10.89 19.97
C LEU A 58 -0.99 9.84 20.54
N LYS A 59 -0.76 9.86 21.86
CA LYS A 59 0.14 8.93 22.55
C LYS A 59 -0.30 7.47 22.42
N GLU A 60 -1.58 7.16 22.62
CA GLU A 60 -2.08 5.78 22.45
C GLU A 60 -2.08 5.36 20.98
N GLY A 61 -2.39 6.28 20.05
CA GLY A 61 -2.26 6.03 18.62
C GLY A 61 -0.82 5.67 18.21
N GLN A 62 0.16 6.40 18.71
CA GLN A 62 1.59 6.16 18.47
C GLN A 62 2.07 4.81 19.03
N LYS A 63 1.63 4.43 20.23
CA LYS A 63 1.95 3.10 20.79
C LYS A 63 1.37 1.97 19.94
N GLY A 64 0.12 2.12 19.51
CA GLY A 64 -0.54 1.15 18.61
C GLY A 64 0.21 1.01 17.29
N LEU A 65 0.64 2.12 16.70
CA LEU A 65 1.43 2.12 15.48
C LEU A 65 2.79 1.42 15.66
N LEU A 66 3.53 1.72 16.74
CA LEU A 66 4.81 1.09 17.03
C LEU A 66 4.68 -0.41 17.29
N LEU A 67 3.62 -0.84 17.98
CA LEU A 67 3.32 -2.26 18.16
C LEU A 67 3.05 -2.95 16.81
N ALA A 68 2.27 -2.30 15.93
CA ALA A 68 2.02 -2.81 14.59
C ALA A 68 3.33 -2.89 13.76
N SER A 69 4.19 -1.88 13.85
CA SER A 69 5.52 -1.89 13.21
C SER A 69 6.39 -3.04 13.70
N PHE A 70 6.36 -3.34 15.01
CA PHE A 70 7.08 -4.48 15.57
C PHE A 70 6.56 -5.82 15.03
N ILE A 71 5.25 -6.02 15.02
CA ILE A 71 4.63 -7.25 14.49
C ILE A 71 4.96 -7.43 13.01
N LYS A 72 5.06 -6.34 12.23
CA LYS A 72 5.44 -6.38 10.82
C LYS A 72 6.84 -6.94 10.56
N ILE A 73 7.76 -6.88 11.53
CA ILE A 73 9.10 -7.51 11.42
C ILE A 73 8.96 -9.03 11.28
N LEU A 74 7.90 -9.63 11.85
CA LEU A 74 7.62 -11.06 11.74
C LEU A 74 6.97 -11.44 10.40
N GLY A 75 6.58 -10.44 9.59
CA GLY A 75 5.90 -10.65 8.31
C GLY A 75 6.61 -11.67 7.41
N PRO A 76 7.90 -11.50 7.10
CA PRO A 76 8.64 -12.47 6.28
C PRO A 76 8.59 -13.91 6.83
N LEU A 77 8.64 -14.09 8.15
CA LEU A 77 8.54 -15.42 8.75
C LEU A 77 7.16 -16.05 8.55
N ILE A 78 6.11 -15.24 8.62
CA ILE A 78 4.71 -15.70 8.56
C ILE A 78 4.24 -15.91 7.11
N VAL A 79 4.68 -15.07 6.16
CA VAL A 79 4.16 -15.08 4.78
C VAL A 79 5.19 -15.44 3.71
N VAL A 80 6.46 -15.06 3.88
CA VAL A 80 7.50 -15.30 2.86
C VAL A 80 8.12 -16.67 3.03
N LEU A 81 8.50 -17.06 4.26
CA LEU A 81 9.12 -18.35 4.53
C LEU A 81 8.23 -19.53 4.07
N PRO A 82 6.90 -19.54 4.28
CA PRO A 82 6.04 -20.54 3.68
C PRO A 82 6.14 -20.60 2.14
N GLY A 83 6.24 -19.45 1.47
CA GLY A 83 6.47 -19.40 0.02
C GLY A 83 7.80 -20.05 -0.38
N VAL A 84 8.87 -19.84 0.38
CA VAL A 84 10.18 -20.48 0.14
C VAL A 84 10.12 -21.99 0.37
N ILE A 85 9.41 -22.44 1.42
CA ILE A 85 9.18 -23.88 1.66
C ILE A 85 8.40 -24.50 0.51
N ALA A 86 7.32 -23.85 0.06
CA ALA A 86 6.55 -24.30 -1.09
C ALA A 86 7.42 -24.39 -2.35
N PHE A 87 8.25 -23.37 -2.62
CA PHE A 87 9.18 -23.38 -3.75
C PHE A 87 10.12 -24.59 -3.70
N HIS A 88 10.71 -24.89 -2.54
CA HIS A 88 11.56 -26.06 -2.35
C HIS A 88 10.81 -27.39 -2.58
N MET A 89 9.57 -27.49 -2.10
CA MET A 89 8.77 -28.72 -2.19
C MET A 89 8.20 -28.98 -3.58
N TYR A 90 7.84 -27.93 -4.32
CA TYR A 90 7.17 -28.02 -5.62
C TYR A 90 8.09 -27.60 -6.78
N GLY A 91 9.39 -27.39 -6.53
CA GLY A 91 10.38 -27.09 -7.56
C GLY A 91 10.12 -25.81 -8.36
N GLY A 92 9.30 -24.89 -7.85
CA GLY A 92 8.87 -23.70 -8.58
C GLY A 92 7.97 -23.97 -9.79
N THR A 93 7.41 -25.18 -9.93
CA THR A 93 6.58 -25.57 -11.09
C THR A 93 5.10 -25.24 -10.91
N LEU A 94 4.76 -24.33 -10.00
CA LEU A 94 3.37 -23.91 -9.83
C LEU A 94 3.00 -22.96 -10.96
N ASP A 95 1.93 -23.28 -11.69
CA ASP A 95 1.42 -22.43 -12.77
C ASP A 95 1.00 -21.05 -12.25
N ASN A 96 0.47 -21.01 -11.01
CA ASN A 96 0.13 -19.78 -10.31
C ASN A 96 0.95 -19.65 -9.01
N PRO A 97 1.82 -18.63 -8.89
CA PRO A 97 2.59 -18.37 -7.67
C PRO A 97 1.72 -18.15 -6.41
N ASP A 98 0.50 -17.63 -6.57
CA ASP A 98 -0.41 -17.34 -5.46
C ASP A 98 -0.97 -18.63 -4.79
N GLU A 99 -0.85 -19.79 -5.46
CA GLU A 99 -1.26 -21.10 -4.92
C GLU A 99 -0.24 -21.70 -3.96
N ALA A 100 0.98 -21.16 -3.89
CA ALA A 100 2.08 -21.71 -3.11
C ALA A 100 1.71 -21.90 -1.63
N TYR A 101 1.06 -20.90 -1.01
CA TYR A 101 0.73 -20.96 0.40
C TYR A 101 -0.44 -21.93 0.70
N PRO A 102 -1.58 -21.89 -0.02
CA PRO A 102 -2.62 -22.92 0.11
C PRO A 102 -2.12 -24.34 -0.12
N MET A 103 -1.29 -24.58 -1.14
CA MET A 103 -0.74 -25.90 -1.43
C MET A 103 0.16 -26.42 -0.31
N LEU A 104 1.00 -25.55 0.26
CA LEU A 104 1.81 -25.93 1.42
C LEU A 104 0.96 -26.30 2.63
N VAL A 105 -0.07 -25.50 2.93
CA VAL A 105 -0.97 -25.75 4.07
C VAL A 105 -1.66 -27.10 3.92
N THR A 106 -2.21 -27.42 2.75
CA THR A 106 -2.88 -28.71 2.52
C THR A 106 -1.92 -29.89 2.61
N LYS A 107 -0.64 -29.68 2.29
CA LYS A 107 0.39 -30.72 2.35
C LYS A 107 0.93 -30.97 3.76
N VAL A 108 1.05 -29.94 4.57
CA VAL A 108 1.72 -30.00 5.90
C VAL A 108 0.71 -30.21 7.03
N LEU A 109 -0.47 -29.61 6.95
CA LEU A 109 -1.44 -29.67 8.05
C LEU A 109 -2.35 -30.91 7.94
N PRO A 110 -2.77 -31.49 9.08
CA PRO A 110 -3.83 -32.49 9.10
C PRO A 110 -5.17 -31.89 8.63
N ALA A 111 -6.05 -32.72 8.09
CA ALA A 111 -7.30 -32.29 7.45
C ALA A 111 -8.16 -31.34 8.32
N THR A 112 -8.21 -31.55 9.63
CA THR A 112 -8.94 -30.69 10.57
C THR A 112 -8.37 -29.27 10.62
N LEU A 113 -7.04 -29.14 10.62
CA LEU A 113 -6.35 -27.85 10.63
C LEU A 113 -6.37 -27.17 9.25
N VAL A 114 -6.47 -27.93 8.16
CA VAL A 114 -6.74 -27.37 6.82
C VAL A 114 -8.11 -26.70 6.79
N GLY A 115 -9.15 -27.38 7.32
CA GLY A 115 -10.48 -26.79 7.43
C GLY A 115 -10.51 -25.53 8.31
N PHE A 116 -9.81 -25.57 9.46
CA PHE A 116 -9.64 -24.40 10.31
C PHE A 116 -8.92 -23.24 9.59
N PHE A 117 -7.83 -23.53 8.87
CA PHE A 117 -7.10 -22.54 8.08
C PHE A 117 -8.01 -21.91 7.02
N ALA A 118 -8.78 -22.71 6.28
CA ALA A 118 -9.73 -22.21 5.29
C ALA A 118 -10.78 -21.27 5.91
N ALA A 119 -11.31 -21.63 7.09
CA ALA A 119 -12.25 -20.78 7.82
C ALA A 119 -11.63 -19.44 8.28
N VAL A 120 -10.40 -19.48 8.81
CA VAL A 120 -9.66 -18.28 9.22
C VAL A 120 -9.35 -17.39 8.02
N LEU A 121 -8.87 -17.97 6.91
CA LEU A 121 -8.57 -17.25 5.68
C LEU A 121 -9.83 -16.57 5.12
N PHE A 122 -10.95 -17.29 5.06
CA PHE A 122 -12.23 -16.76 4.61
C PHE A 122 -12.69 -15.59 5.50
N GLY A 123 -12.59 -15.74 6.83
CA GLY A 123 -12.90 -14.67 7.77
C GLY A 123 -12.00 -13.44 7.60
N ALA A 124 -10.71 -13.64 7.37
CA ALA A 124 -9.75 -12.55 7.15
C ALA A 124 -10.02 -11.80 5.83
N ILE A 125 -10.35 -12.53 4.75
CA ILE A 125 -10.73 -11.94 3.46
C ILE A 125 -12.01 -11.12 3.62
N LEU A 126 -13.05 -11.67 4.24
CA LEU A 126 -14.30 -10.95 4.48
C LEU A 126 -14.10 -9.71 5.34
N SER A 127 -13.28 -9.80 6.39
CA SER A 127 -12.96 -8.65 7.24
C SER A 127 -12.29 -7.52 6.45
N SER A 128 -11.30 -7.86 5.61
CA SER A 128 -10.58 -6.90 4.77
C SER A 128 -11.46 -6.29 3.69
N PHE A 129 -12.27 -7.13 3.01
CA PHE A 129 -13.24 -6.69 2.01
C PHE A 129 -14.28 -5.75 2.62
N ASN A 130 -14.86 -6.10 3.77
CA ASN A 130 -15.81 -5.24 4.47
C ASN A 130 -15.19 -3.90 4.89
N SER A 131 -13.93 -3.90 5.35
CA SER A 131 -13.23 -2.67 5.70
C SER A 131 -13.01 -1.76 4.49
N ALA A 132 -12.63 -2.33 3.34
CA ALA A 132 -12.45 -1.58 2.10
C ALA A 132 -13.79 -1.04 1.59
N LEU A 133 -14.82 -1.88 1.54
CA LEU A 133 -16.17 -1.50 1.09
C LEU A 133 -16.75 -0.39 1.97
N ASN A 134 -16.65 -0.52 3.29
CA ASN A 134 -17.12 0.51 4.22
C ASN A 134 -16.41 1.85 4.02
N SER A 135 -15.09 1.83 3.83
CA SER A 135 -14.30 3.05 3.57
C SER A 135 -14.76 3.75 2.28
N SER A 136 -14.98 2.99 1.21
CA SER A 136 -15.49 3.51 -0.07
C SER A 136 -16.92 4.05 0.04
N VAL A 137 -17.78 3.37 0.82
CA VAL A 137 -19.16 3.81 1.11
C VAL A 137 -19.17 5.13 1.88
N THR A 138 -18.31 5.28 2.89
CA THR A 138 -18.20 6.53 3.65
C THR A 138 -17.67 7.66 2.77
N LEU A 139 -16.61 7.42 2.01
CA LEU A 139 -16.02 8.41 1.10
C LEU A 139 -17.06 8.87 0.07
N PHE A 140 -17.76 7.94 -0.59
CA PHE A 140 -18.81 8.32 -1.53
C PHE A 140 -19.97 9.04 -0.84
N GLY A 141 -20.47 8.54 0.29
CA GLY A 141 -21.62 9.15 0.97
C GLY A 141 -21.34 10.57 1.44
N VAL A 142 -20.26 10.75 2.20
CA VAL A 142 -19.95 12.02 2.87
C VAL A 142 -19.23 12.97 1.92
N ASP A 143 -18.16 12.52 1.28
CA ASP A 143 -17.27 13.42 0.53
C ASP A 143 -17.77 13.71 -0.88
N ILE A 144 -18.58 12.81 -1.46
CA ILE A 144 -19.08 12.97 -2.83
C ILE A 144 -20.57 13.30 -2.85
N TYR A 145 -21.43 12.41 -2.34
CA TYR A 145 -22.88 12.56 -2.38
C TYR A 145 -23.34 13.78 -1.60
N LYS A 146 -22.97 13.88 -0.32
CA LYS A 146 -23.35 15.02 0.50
C LYS A 146 -22.65 16.31 0.07
N SER A 147 -21.39 16.29 -0.35
CA SER A 147 -20.67 17.55 -0.69
C SER A 147 -20.94 18.09 -2.11
N HIS A 148 -21.35 17.23 -3.06
CA HIS A 148 -21.45 17.62 -4.47
C HIS A 148 -22.79 17.33 -5.13
N PHE A 149 -23.53 16.31 -4.68
CA PHE A 149 -24.83 15.97 -5.26
C PHE A 149 -26.00 16.52 -4.45
N LYS A 150 -25.90 16.49 -3.12
CA LYS A 150 -26.96 16.95 -2.22
C LYS A 150 -26.41 17.49 -0.89
N ASN A 151 -26.13 18.79 -0.87
CA ASN A 151 -25.52 19.52 0.24
C ASN A 151 -26.32 19.49 1.55
N ASP A 152 -27.65 19.38 1.46
CA ASP A 152 -28.58 19.31 2.58
C ASP A 152 -29.03 17.85 2.91
N ALA A 153 -28.31 16.84 2.40
CA ALA A 153 -28.67 15.45 2.63
C ALA A 153 -28.69 15.12 4.13
N THR A 154 -29.81 14.56 4.57
CA THR A 154 -29.93 13.97 5.91
C THR A 154 -28.98 12.78 6.05
N GLU A 155 -28.66 12.40 7.29
CA GLU A 155 -27.83 11.21 7.55
C GLU A 155 -28.43 9.94 6.90
N LYS A 156 -29.75 9.76 6.99
CA LYS A 156 -30.45 8.62 6.36
C LYS A 156 -30.25 8.60 4.85
N GLN A 157 -30.34 9.76 4.18
CA GLN A 157 -30.12 9.86 2.73
C GLN A 157 -28.66 9.58 2.37
N THR A 158 -27.72 10.12 3.14
CA THR A 158 -26.28 9.91 2.96
C THR A 158 -25.91 8.42 3.09
N VAL A 159 -26.40 7.77 4.15
CA VAL A 159 -26.19 6.32 4.37
C VAL A 159 -26.83 5.49 3.26
N LYS A 160 -28.04 5.84 2.81
CA LYS A 160 -28.71 5.12 1.72
C LYS A 160 -27.92 5.22 0.41
N ALA A 161 -27.50 6.42 0.04
CA ALA A 161 -26.69 6.65 -1.17
C ALA A 161 -25.36 5.90 -1.10
N GLY A 162 -24.67 5.98 0.04
CA GLY A 162 -23.45 5.22 0.30
C GLY A 162 -23.65 3.71 0.15
N LYS A 163 -24.67 3.13 0.79
CA LYS A 163 -24.97 1.69 0.69
C LYS A 163 -25.29 1.25 -0.75
N THR A 164 -26.07 2.04 -1.49
CA THR A 164 -26.35 1.76 -2.91
C THR A 164 -25.08 1.75 -3.74
N PHE A 165 -24.20 2.74 -3.55
CA PHE A 165 -22.88 2.75 -4.18
C PHE A 165 -22.05 1.52 -3.80
N GLY A 166 -22.05 1.14 -2.53
CA GLY A 166 -21.35 -0.07 -2.06
C GLY A 166 -21.82 -1.35 -2.75
N ILE A 167 -23.13 -1.53 -2.93
CA ILE A 167 -23.67 -2.70 -3.66
C ILE A 167 -23.17 -2.71 -5.11
N ILE A 168 -23.23 -1.56 -5.80
CA ILE A 168 -22.75 -1.44 -7.18
C ILE A 168 -21.25 -1.75 -7.26
N LEU A 169 -20.45 -1.16 -6.35
CA LEU A 169 -19.01 -1.37 -6.29
C LEU A 169 -18.67 -2.84 -6.02
N ALA A 170 -19.40 -3.52 -5.14
CA ALA A 170 -19.22 -4.93 -4.87
C ALA A 170 -19.47 -5.80 -6.10
N ILE A 171 -20.57 -5.55 -6.83
CA ILE A 171 -20.90 -6.27 -8.07
C ILE A 171 -19.83 -6.03 -9.13
N LEU A 172 -19.42 -4.78 -9.36
CA LEU A 172 -18.34 -4.46 -10.30
C LEU A 172 -17.02 -5.16 -9.92
N SER A 173 -16.68 -5.19 -8.64
CA SER A 173 -15.48 -5.89 -8.15
C SER A 173 -15.56 -7.40 -8.43
N MET A 174 -16.73 -8.02 -8.26
CA MET A 174 -16.95 -9.45 -8.60
C MET A 174 -16.82 -9.71 -10.11
N CYS A 175 -17.22 -8.76 -10.96
CA CYS A 175 -17.05 -8.89 -12.41
C CYS A 175 -15.60 -8.72 -12.85
N ILE A 176 -14.83 -7.85 -12.19
CA ILE A 176 -13.44 -7.56 -12.55
C ILE A 176 -12.48 -8.63 -12.00
N ALA A 177 -12.75 -9.20 -10.82
CA ALA A 177 -11.85 -10.13 -10.16
C ALA A 177 -11.38 -11.32 -11.06
N PRO A 178 -12.25 -12.00 -11.85
CA PRO A 178 -11.80 -13.05 -12.76
C PRO A 178 -10.87 -12.57 -13.88
N LEU A 179 -10.98 -11.30 -14.29
CA LEU A 179 -10.19 -10.74 -15.39
C LEU A 179 -8.72 -10.53 -15.01
N ILE A 180 -8.44 -10.42 -13.70
CA ILE A 180 -7.09 -10.17 -13.17
C ILE A 180 -6.50 -11.39 -12.45
N ALA A 181 -7.26 -12.48 -12.32
CA ALA A 181 -6.88 -13.65 -11.52
C ALA A 181 -5.63 -14.37 -12.04
N ASN A 182 -5.36 -14.30 -13.34
CA ASN A 182 -4.23 -14.97 -14.01
C ASN A 182 -3.13 -13.96 -14.37
N ALA A 183 -2.87 -12.96 -13.53
CA ALA A 183 -1.81 -11.98 -13.75
C ALA A 183 -0.43 -12.69 -13.84
N PRO A 184 0.38 -12.46 -14.89
CA PRO A 184 1.61 -13.22 -15.15
C PRO A 184 2.63 -13.20 -14.00
N ASP A 185 2.81 -12.04 -13.37
CA ASP A 185 3.76 -11.84 -12.25
C ASP A 185 3.11 -12.06 -10.86
N GLY A 186 1.96 -12.72 -10.84
CA GLY A 186 1.09 -12.84 -9.66
C GLY A 186 0.30 -11.57 -9.37
N LEU A 187 -0.75 -11.71 -8.55
CA LEU A 187 -1.65 -10.59 -8.24
C LEU A 187 -0.96 -9.44 -7.51
N PHE A 188 0.04 -9.74 -6.67
CA PHE A 188 0.75 -8.70 -5.91
C PHE A 188 1.52 -7.73 -6.81
N GLY A 189 2.29 -8.24 -7.77
CA GLY A 189 3.08 -7.42 -8.69
C GLY A 189 2.19 -6.52 -9.55
N TYR A 190 1.16 -7.12 -10.17
CA TYR A 190 0.18 -6.39 -10.98
C TYR A 190 -0.52 -5.27 -10.19
N LEU A 191 -1.01 -5.57 -8.98
CA LEU A 191 -1.67 -4.55 -8.16
C LEU A 191 -0.71 -3.43 -7.75
N GLN A 192 0.55 -3.73 -7.48
CA GLN A 192 1.55 -2.70 -7.17
C GLN A 192 1.82 -1.78 -8.35
N GLU A 193 1.91 -2.31 -9.57
CA GLU A 193 2.10 -1.53 -10.80
C GLU A 193 0.88 -0.63 -11.07
N VAL A 194 -0.34 -1.18 -10.99
CA VAL A 194 -1.59 -0.41 -11.16
C VAL A 194 -1.76 0.66 -10.07
N ASN A 195 -1.38 0.36 -8.83
CA ASN A 195 -1.43 1.33 -7.74
C ASN A 195 -0.55 2.56 -7.99
N GLY A 196 0.48 2.45 -8.83
CA GLY A 196 1.32 3.57 -9.23
C GLY A 196 0.59 4.69 -9.94
N CYS A 197 -0.50 4.38 -10.65
CA CYS A 197 -1.30 5.37 -11.37
C CYS A 197 -1.80 6.49 -10.46
N TYR A 198 -2.19 6.16 -9.23
CA TYR A 198 -2.85 7.09 -8.32
C TYR A 198 -2.09 7.33 -7.01
N SER A 199 -1.27 6.39 -6.54
CA SER A 199 -0.58 6.51 -5.25
C SER A 199 0.39 7.70 -5.20
N ILE A 200 1.25 7.82 -6.21
CA ILE A 200 2.28 8.87 -6.27
C ILE A 200 1.68 10.27 -6.42
N PRO A 201 0.73 10.51 -7.34
CA PRO A 201 0.18 11.85 -7.47
C PRO A 201 -0.57 12.30 -6.22
N ILE A 202 -1.31 11.39 -5.55
CA ILE A 202 -2.00 11.70 -4.29
C ILE A 202 -0.98 11.98 -3.16
N LEU A 203 0.04 11.13 -3.01
CA LEU A 203 1.10 11.34 -2.03
C LEU A 203 1.79 12.69 -2.23
N THR A 204 2.07 13.05 -3.48
CA THR A 204 2.71 14.33 -3.85
C THR A 204 1.89 15.51 -3.34
N ILE A 205 0.57 15.49 -3.56
CA ILE A 205 -0.33 16.54 -3.07
C ILE A 205 -0.27 16.65 -1.54
N ILE A 206 -0.28 15.52 -0.85
CA ILE A 206 -0.25 15.46 0.61
C ILE A 206 1.08 16.01 1.15
N VAL A 207 2.21 15.53 0.62
CA VAL A 207 3.56 15.98 1.04
C VAL A 207 3.73 17.48 0.80
N VAL A 208 3.40 17.96 -0.39
CA VAL A 208 3.50 19.40 -0.71
C VAL A 208 2.54 20.23 0.14
N GLY A 209 1.34 19.72 0.42
CA GLY A 209 0.35 20.38 1.28
C GLY A 209 0.78 20.47 2.75
N TYR A 210 1.50 19.47 3.26
CA TYR A 210 2.07 19.53 4.61
C TYR A 210 3.28 20.45 4.70
N LEU A 211 4.17 20.43 3.70
CA LEU A 211 5.43 21.17 3.73
C LEU A 211 5.29 22.63 3.27
N THR A 212 4.25 22.96 2.50
CA THR A 212 4.06 24.29 1.93
C THR A 212 2.65 24.78 2.13
N LYS A 213 2.50 26.07 2.44
CA LYS A 213 1.19 26.72 2.60
C LYS A 213 0.80 27.64 1.43
N ARG A 214 1.63 27.69 0.39
CA ARG A 214 1.54 28.67 -0.70
C ARG A 214 1.13 28.06 -2.04
N VAL A 215 1.06 26.74 -2.14
CA VAL A 215 0.70 26.07 -3.40
C VAL A 215 -0.83 26.09 -3.56
N PRO A 216 -1.37 26.60 -4.68
CA PRO A 216 -2.82 26.70 -4.88
C PRO A 216 -3.44 25.34 -5.27
N ALA A 217 -4.75 25.18 -5.05
CA ALA A 217 -5.49 23.96 -5.40
C ALA A 217 -5.41 23.58 -6.89
N ILE A 218 -5.23 24.55 -7.80
CA ILE A 218 -5.07 24.28 -9.23
C ILE A 218 -3.78 23.49 -9.52
N ALA A 219 -2.71 23.74 -8.76
CA ALA A 219 -1.46 23.02 -8.89
C ALA A 219 -1.63 21.53 -8.53
N ALA A 220 -2.39 21.24 -7.47
CA ALA A 220 -2.74 19.88 -7.07
C ALA A 220 -3.55 19.15 -8.15
N LYS A 221 -4.55 19.84 -8.75
CA LYS A 221 -5.35 19.28 -9.85
C LYS A 221 -4.51 18.98 -11.10
N ILE A 222 -3.57 19.85 -11.45
CA ILE A 222 -2.67 19.62 -12.58
C ILE A 222 -1.72 18.46 -12.27
N ALA A 223 -1.13 18.42 -11.08
CA ALA A 223 -0.22 17.36 -10.65
C ALA A 223 -0.89 15.98 -10.61
N ILE A 224 -2.15 15.89 -10.13
CA ILE A 224 -2.86 14.60 -10.10
C ILE A 224 -3.16 14.09 -11.51
N VAL A 225 -3.67 14.97 -12.39
CA VAL A 225 -4.01 14.59 -13.78
C VAL A 225 -2.76 14.25 -14.57
N SER A 226 -1.72 15.10 -14.51
CA SER A 226 -0.45 14.84 -15.20
C SER A 226 0.24 13.60 -14.67
N GLY A 227 0.29 13.38 -13.36
CA GLY A 227 0.87 12.19 -12.76
C GLY A 227 0.19 10.89 -13.22
N VAL A 228 -1.15 10.84 -13.21
CA VAL A 228 -1.91 9.67 -13.69
C VAL A 228 -1.65 9.41 -15.18
N ILE A 229 -1.70 10.46 -16.01
CA ILE A 229 -1.51 10.34 -17.46
C ILE A 229 -0.08 9.90 -17.78
N LEU A 230 0.93 10.55 -17.19
CA LEU A 230 2.34 10.26 -17.45
C LEU A 230 2.72 8.86 -16.98
N TYR A 231 2.24 8.43 -15.81
CA TYR A 231 2.46 7.06 -15.34
C TYR A 231 1.79 6.04 -16.27
N SER A 232 0.53 6.29 -16.65
CA SER A 232 -0.20 5.39 -17.55
C SER A 232 0.48 5.26 -18.92
N ILE A 233 0.94 6.38 -19.49
CA ILE A 233 1.71 6.38 -20.74
C ILE A 233 3.05 5.65 -20.53
N SER A 234 3.73 5.88 -19.42
CA SER A 234 5.01 5.24 -19.13
C SER A 234 4.90 3.71 -19.04
N GLN A 235 4.01 3.20 -18.19
CA GLN A 235 3.94 1.76 -17.90
C GLN A 235 3.13 0.97 -18.93
N PHE A 236 2.05 1.55 -19.48
CA PHE A 236 1.13 0.80 -20.35
C PHE A 236 1.28 1.16 -21.83
N ILE A 237 2.12 2.15 -22.18
CA ILE A 237 2.40 2.51 -23.58
C ILE A 237 3.90 2.40 -23.89
N LEU A 238 4.75 3.18 -23.22
CA LEU A 238 6.17 3.26 -23.56
C LEU A 238 6.92 1.95 -23.25
N LYS A 239 6.69 1.37 -22.08
CA LYS A 239 7.28 0.09 -21.67
C LYS A 239 6.97 -1.04 -22.68
N PRO A 240 5.70 -1.40 -22.94
CA PRO A 240 5.39 -2.54 -23.81
C PRO A 240 5.57 -2.26 -25.32
N PHE A 241 5.31 -1.04 -25.81
CA PHE A 241 5.24 -0.79 -27.26
C PHE A 241 6.43 -0.02 -27.86
N VAL A 242 7.28 0.63 -27.05
CA VAL A 242 8.34 1.51 -27.56
C VAL A 242 9.74 1.03 -27.16
N VAL A 243 9.95 0.72 -25.88
CA VAL A 243 11.28 0.41 -25.34
C VAL A 243 11.50 -1.09 -25.13
N GLY A 244 10.43 -1.83 -24.84
CA GLY A 244 10.49 -3.24 -24.47
C GLY A 244 10.74 -3.44 -22.97
N ASP A 245 10.19 -4.51 -22.41
CA ASP A 245 10.18 -4.76 -20.96
C ASP A 245 11.59 -4.85 -20.36
N GLU A 246 12.54 -5.47 -21.07
CA GLU A 246 13.91 -5.67 -20.57
C GLU A 246 14.73 -4.37 -20.44
N ASN A 247 14.39 -3.35 -21.24
CA ASN A 247 15.13 -2.09 -21.28
C ASN A 247 14.42 -0.95 -20.53
N TYR A 248 13.27 -1.22 -19.91
CA TYR A 248 12.49 -0.21 -19.21
C TYR A 248 12.80 -0.19 -17.71
N PRO A 249 12.92 1.00 -17.08
CA PRO A 249 13.11 1.08 -15.64
C PRO A 249 11.94 0.42 -14.89
N HIS A 250 12.26 -0.29 -13.81
CA HIS A 250 11.26 -0.85 -12.91
C HIS A 250 10.23 0.22 -12.48
N PHE A 251 8.95 -0.14 -12.42
CA PHE A 251 7.85 0.81 -12.18
C PHE A 251 8.04 1.67 -10.91
N LEU A 252 8.68 1.13 -9.87
CA LEU A 252 9.05 1.86 -8.65
C LEU A 252 10.05 3.00 -8.91
N HIS A 253 11.03 2.84 -9.81
CA HIS A 253 11.91 3.95 -10.19
C HIS A 253 11.13 5.03 -10.93
N VAL A 254 10.21 4.64 -11.83
CA VAL A 254 9.32 5.58 -12.54
C VAL A 254 8.44 6.35 -11.57
N MET A 255 7.85 5.67 -10.58
CA MET A 255 7.10 6.29 -9.49
C MET A 255 7.90 7.39 -8.79
N ALA A 256 9.17 7.15 -8.48
CA ALA A 256 10.03 8.14 -7.83
C ALA A 256 10.34 9.34 -8.74
N ILE A 257 10.59 9.09 -10.03
CA ILE A 257 10.81 10.17 -11.03
C ILE A 257 9.55 11.04 -11.13
N LEU A 258 8.37 10.43 -11.22
CA LEU A 258 7.11 11.16 -11.32
C LEU A 258 6.75 11.89 -10.02
N PHE A 259 7.13 11.37 -8.86
CA PHE A 259 7.01 12.09 -7.60
C PHE A 259 7.78 13.42 -7.66
N VAL A 260 9.06 13.37 -8.01
CA VAL A 260 9.91 14.57 -8.12
C VAL A 260 9.32 15.52 -9.17
N PHE A 261 8.93 15.01 -10.32
CA PHE A 261 8.33 15.81 -11.38
C PHE A 261 7.03 16.52 -10.94
N ASN A 262 6.13 15.80 -10.27
CA ASN A 262 4.89 16.38 -9.75
C ASN A 262 5.14 17.41 -8.64
N VAL A 263 6.12 17.17 -7.77
CA VAL A 263 6.55 18.16 -6.77
C VAL A 263 7.03 19.42 -7.47
N LEU A 264 7.88 19.30 -8.51
CA LEU A 264 8.37 20.44 -9.28
C LEU A 264 7.23 21.21 -9.95
N ILE A 265 6.28 20.52 -10.60
CA ILE A 265 5.07 21.16 -11.16
C ILE A 265 4.36 21.98 -10.09
N MET A 266 4.09 21.36 -8.93
CA MET A 266 3.35 22.02 -7.85
C MET A 266 4.08 23.24 -7.31
N LEU A 267 5.39 23.14 -7.10
CA LEU A 267 6.21 24.24 -6.57
C LEU A 267 6.40 25.36 -7.59
N ILE A 268 6.57 25.06 -8.88
CA ILE A 268 6.65 26.06 -9.95
C ILE A 268 5.34 26.83 -10.04
N ILE A 269 4.20 26.15 -10.08
CA ILE A 269 2.89 26.81 -10.08
C ILE A 269 2.69 27.60 -8.80
N GLY A 270 3.06 27.07 -7.63
CA GLY A 270 2.98 27.78 -6.36
C GLY A 270 3.88 29.02 -6.29
N ARG A 271 5.00 29.04 -7.03
CA ARG A 271 5.89 30.20 -7.13
C ARG A 271 5.35 31.27 -8.08
N LEU A 272 4.78 30.86 -9.21
CA LEU A 272 4.23 31.76 -10.23
C LEU A 272 2.84 32.30 -9.86
N TYR A 273 2.01 31.46 -9.25
CA TYR A 273 0.62 31.74 -8.88
C TYR A 273 0.34 31.27 -7.44
N PRO A 274 0.92 31.94 -6.42
CA PRO A 274 0.75 31.53 -5.04
C PRO A 274 -0.71 31.60 -4.58
N ALA A 275 -1.07 30.72 -3.64
CA ALA A 275 -2.39 30.69 -3.02
C ALA A 275 -2.71 32.03 -2.35
N LYS A 276 -3.89 32.58 -2.66
CA LYS A 276 -4.36 33.88 -2.13
C LYS A 276 -4.65 33.83 -0.62
N GLN A 277 -5.07 32.67 -0.12
CA GLN A 277 -5.35 32.46 1.30
C GLN A 277 -4.48 31.30 1.81
N VAL A 278 -3.72 31.60 2.86
CA VAL A 278 -2.90 30.61 3.56
C VAL A 278 -3.79 29.86 4.54
N TYR A 279 -3.85 28.53 4.42
CA TYR A 279 -4.55 27.71 5.41
C TYR A 279 -3.87 27.82 6.77
N ILE A 280 -4.67 28.15 7.79
CA ILE A 280 -4.27 28.18 9.18
C ILE A 280 -4.88 26.94 9.83
N GLN A 281 -4.02 26.05 10.31
CA GLN A 281 -4.44 24.86 11.02
C GLN A 281 -5.03 25.26 12.38
N ASN A 282 -6.31 24.97 12.58
CA ASN A 282 -6.97 25.18 13.85
C ASN A 282 -6.93 23.88 14.64
N TYR A 283 -6.39 23.93 15.85
CA TYR A 283 -6.45 22.81 16.77
C TYR A 283 -7.81 22.83 17.47
N THR A 284 -8.56 21.73 17.35
CA THR A 284 -9.94 21.64 17.88
C THR A 284 -10.01 21.34 19.37
N GLU A 285 -8.89 21.03 20.02
CA GLU A 285 -8.77 20.68 21.45
C GLU A 285 -9.62 19.47 21.88
N GLN A 286 -10.18 18.71 20.94
CA GLN A 286 -11.04 17.55 21.24
C GLN A 286 -10.26 16.34 21.79
N VAL A 287 -8.97 16.22 21.46
CA VAL A 287 -8.10 15.11 21.87
C VAL A 287 -6.70 15.61 22.15
N ASP A 288 -6.05 15.08 23.19
CA ASP A 288 -4.65 15.42 23.52
C ASP A 288 -3.69 14.98 22.40
N ILE A 289 -2.93 15.95 21.89
CA ILE A 289 -1.92 15.77 20.84
C ILE A 289 -0.49 15.73 21.37
N THR A 290 -0.29 15.56 22.68
CA THR A 290 1.04 15.41 23.26
C THR A 290 1.68 14.09 22.80
N PRO A 291 2.85 14.11 22.13
CA PRO A 291 3.51 12.90 21.68
C PRO A 291 3.96 11.99 22.83
N TRP A 292 4.07 10.69 22.56
CA TRP A 292 4.64 9.76 23.51
C TRP A 292 6.15 9.97 23.64
N LYS A 293 6.62 10.21 24.87
CA LYS A 293 8.05 10.46 25.17
C LYS A 293 9.04 9.44 24.60
N HIS A 294 8.62 8.18 24.43
CA HIS A 294 9.49 7.08 23.99
C HIS A 294 9.35 6.77 22.49
N LEU A 295 8.57 7.55 21.74
CA LEU A 295 8.33 7.35 20.32
C LEU A 295 9.65 7.17 19.55
N ASN A 296 10.57 8.13 19.72
CA ASN A 296 11.83 8.12 18.98
C ASN A 296 12.73 6.96 19.41
N SER A 297 12.86 6.69 20.70
CA SER A 297 13.72 5.61 21.20
C SER A 297 13.24 4.23 20.74
N VAL A 298 11.94 3.96 20.80
CA VAL A 298 11.36 2.70 20.33
C VAL A 298 11.43 2.62 18.80
N GLY A 299 11.13 3.71 18.10
CA GLY A 299 11.23 3.79 16.64
C GLY A 299 12.64 3.51 16.14
N ILE A 300 13.66 4.13 16.74
CA ILE A 300 15.08 3.86 16.43
C ILE A 300 15.42 2.39 16.69
N GLY A 301 14.97 1.82 17.82
CA GLY A 301 15.19 0.41 18.12
C GLY A 301 14.59 -0.54 17.05
N ILE A 302 13.41 -0.22 16.53
CA ILE A 302 12.79 -0.95 15.42
C ILE A 302 13.63 -0.81 14.14
N CYS A 303 14.03 0.42 13.78
CA CYS A 303 14.85 0.66 12.59
C CYS A 303 16.19 -0.08 12.65
N VAL A 304 16.90 -0.01 13.79
CA VAL A 304 18.17 -0.73 13.99
C VAL A 304 17.98 -2.24 13.84
N ARG A 305 16.89 -2.79 14.37
CA ARG A 305 16.58 -4.22 14.21
C ARG A 305 16.33 -4.59 12.75
N VAL A 306 15.56 -3.80 12.02
CA VAL A 306 15.30 -4.06 10.59
C VAL A 306 16.59 -3.96 9.78
N ILE A 307 17.42 -2.94 10.01
CA ILE A 307 18.72 -2.80 9.36
C ILE A 307 19.62 -4.00 9.69
N GLY A 308 19.65 -4.43 10.97
CA GLY A 308 20.39 -5.60 11.39
C GLY A 308 19.95 -6.89 10.68
N ILE A 309 18.64 -7.08 10.46
CA ILE A 309 18.11 -8.21 9.68
C ILE A 309 18.60 -8.13 8.22
N TYR A 310 18.56 -6.96 7.59
CA TYR A 310 19.06 -6.77 6.23
C TYR A 310 20.57 -7.01 6.11
N ILE A 311 21.35 -6.64 7.12
CA ILE A 311 22.80 -6.90 7.13
C ILE A 311 23.10 -8.38 7.35
N TYR A 312 22.33 -9.03 8.23
CA TYR A 312 22.51 -10.46 8.52
C TYR A 312 22.20 -11.35 7.30
N PHE A 313 21.21 -10.97 6.50
CA PHE A 313 20.77 -11.70 5.31
C PHE A 313 21.33 -11.13 3.99
N ALA A 314 22.28 -10.18 4.05
CA ALA A 314 22.89 -9.53 2.89
C ALA A 314 23.60 -10.48 1.90
#